data_AF-A0A1J5VXU1-F1
#
_entry.id   AF-A0A1J5VXU1-F1
#
_cell.length_a   1.000
_cell.length_b   1.000
_cell.length_c   1.000
_cell.angle_alpha   90.00
_cell.angle_beta   90.00
_cell.angle_gamma   90.00
#
_symmetry.space_group_name_H-M   'P 1'
#
loop_
_entity.id
_entity.type
_entity.pdbx_description
1 polymer ?
#
loop_
_entity_poly.entity_id
_entity_poly.type
_entity_poly.pdbx_seq_one_letter_code
_entity_poly.pdbx_strand_id
1 'polypeptide(L)'
;MTNQIAEAIKTVSPTAEAVAQETVSFSPIRWKTGWPHNLRRVPPFRDDATATLTRREVFAFAQDVVDSEFARDQIIDFLGASFAFQGGKNAQAQLKLQQFLRNKGKANALLQALRKVGSGELTPVQQYEAVVATGLPAKFASGLIYFLAGPQEAADEKPLIICSNRAKGAGLDVTSDWSAEEYGTYLAAIKAGRDEHAPDLPLDAVEFALREHARQG
;
A
#
# COMPACT_ATOMS: atom_id res chain seq x y z
N MET A 1 7.15 -24.64 -15.01
CA MET A 1 6.29 -23.44 -14.94
C MET A 1 7.17 -22.27 -15.34
N THR A 2 6.77 -21.50 -16.34
CA THR A 2 7.52 -20.33 -16.79
C THR A 2 7.58 -19.32 -15.64
N ASN A 3 8.77 -18.79 -15.34
CA ASN A 3 8.96 -17.89 -14.20
C ASN A 3 8.35 -16.52 -14.53
N GLN A 4 7.08 -16.32 -14.15
CA GLN A 4 6.32 -15.10 -14.45
C GLN A 4 6.98 -13.83 -13.92
N ILE A 5 7.80 -13.93 -12.86
CA ILE A 5 8.60 -12.81 -12.34
C ILE A 5 9.67 -12.39 -13.36
N ALA A 6 10.44 -13.36 -13.89
CA ALA A 6 11.46 -13.08 -14.89
C ALA A 6 10.87 -12.47 -16.18
N GLU A 7 9.74 -13.00 -16.64
CA GLU A 7 9.03 -12.49 -17.81
C GLU A 7 8.49 -11.07 -17.59
N ALA A 8 7.90 -10.81 -16.42
CA ALA A 8 7.39 -9.48 -16.07
C ALA A 8 8.52 -8.44 -15.99
N ILE A 9 9.64 -8.77 -15.34
CA ILE A 9 10.81 -7.89 -15.26
C ILE A 9 11.33 -7.57 -16.66
N LYS A 10 11.50 -8.58 -17.52
CA LYS A 10 12.00 -8.40 -18.88
C LYS A 10 11.05 -7.55 -19.73
N THR A 11 9.74 -7.79 -19.62
CA THR A 11 8.72 -7.12 -20.44
C THR A 11 8.52 -5.67 -20.03
N VAL A 12 8.43 -5.41 -18.72
CA VAL A 12 8.15 -4.07 -18.18
C VAL A 12 9.42 -3.23 -18.04
N SER A 13 10.58 -3.88 -17.82
CA SER A 13 11.86 -3.20 -17.54
C SER A 13 11.71 -2.10 -16.48
N PRO A 14 11.26 -2.47 -15.25
CA PRO A 14 10.84 -1.49 -14.25
C PRO A 14 12.02 -0.63 -13.78
N THR A 15 11.75 0.63 -13.48
CA THR A 15 12.70 1.56 -12.85
C THR A 15 12.11 2.13 -11.57
N ALA A 16 12.94 2.54 -10.63
CA ALA A 16 12.48 3.21 -9.41
C ALA A 16 11.65 4.47 -9.72
N GLU A 17 12.03 5.21 -10.77
CA GLU A 17 11.25 6.37 -11.22
C GLU A 17 9.86 5.97 -11.73
N ALA A 18 9.76 4.89 -12.52
CA ALA A 18 8.47 4.40 -13.00
C ALA A 18 7.56 3.95 -11.84
N VAL A 19 8.11 3.31 -10.81
CA VAL A 19 7.39 2.97 -9.59
C VAL A 19 6.88 4.24 -8.90
N ALA A 20 7.76 5.22 -8.67
CA ALA A 20 7.42 6.47 -8.01
C ALA A 20 6.33 7.28 -8.74
N GLN A 21 6.34 7.24 -10.08
CA GLN A 21 5.38 7.93 -10.94
C GLN A 21 4.08 7.15 -11.17
N GLU A 22 3.93 5.95 -10.62
CA GLU A 22 2.71 5.19 -10.78
C GLU A 22 1.52 6.02 -10.29
N THR A 23 0.60 6.31 -11.20
CA THR A 23 -0.50 7.25 -11.00
C THR A 23 -1.83 6.52 -10.88
N VAL A 24 -2.67 6.95 -9.94
CA VAL A 24 -4.06 6.51 -9.81
C VAL A 24 -4.99 7.72 -9.85
N SER A 25 -6.07 7.63 -10.62
CA SER A 25 -7.17 8.58 -10.55
C SER A 25 -8.18 8.23 -9.46
N PHE A 26 -8.71 9.23 -8.78
CA PHE A 26 -9.73 9.08 -7.73
C PHE A 26 -10.68 10.29 -7.71
N SER A 27 -11.70 10.27 -6.83
CA SER A 27 -12.66 11.37 -6.67
C SER A 27 -12.50 12.06 -5.30
N PRO A 28 -11.75 13.17 -5.22
CA PRO A 28 -11.50 13.91 -3.98
C PRO A 28 -12.78 14.29 -3.23
N ILE A 29 -13.77 14.84 -3.95
CA ILE A 29 -15.03 15.28 -3.35
C ILE A 29 -15.78 14.14 -2.65
N ARG A 30 -15.75 12.92 -3.19
CA ARG A 30 -16.41 11.76 -2.55
C ARG A 30 -15.71 11.33 -1.27
N TRP A 31 -14.39 11.42 -1.25
CA TRP A 31 -13.60 11.16 -0.04
C TRP A 31 -13.86 12.21 1.03
N LYS A 32 -13.82 13.49 0.66
CA LYS A 32 -14.06 14.64 1.54
C LYS A 32 -15.46 14.58 2.17
N THR A 33 -16.51 14.42 1.37
CA THR A 33 -17.91 14.43 1.86
C THR A 33 -18.23 13.24 2.76
N GLY A 34 -17.65 12.07 2.49
CA GLY A 34 -17.90 10.87 3.28
C GLY A 34 -16.93 10.68 4.45
N TRP A 35 -16.00 11.62 4.67
CA TRP A 35 -14.96 11.50 5.68
C TRP A 35 -15.53 11.54 7.10
N PRO A 36 -15.11 10.67 8.03
CA PRO A 36 -15.77 10.56 9.32
C PRO A 36 -15.49 11.74 10.27
N HIS A 37 -16.56 12.35 10.80
CA HIS A 37 -16.45 13.48 11.74
C HIS A 37 -15.72 13.13 13.05
N ASN A 38 -15.76 11.88 13.50
CA ASN A 38 -15.02 11.44 14.69
C ASN A 38 -13.50 11.59 14.53
N LEU A 39 -12.99 11.71 13.30
CA LEU A 39 -11.58 11.98 13.04
C LEU A 39 -11.22 13.46 13.22
N ARG A 40 -12.19 14.40 13.28
CA ARG A 40 -12.00 15.84 13.53
C ARG A 40 -11.06 16.59 12.57
N ARG A 41 -10.49 15.89 11.59
CA ARG A 41 -9.67 16.40 10.51
C ARG A 41 -10.09 15.67 9.25
N VAL A 42 -10.15 16.42 8.15
CA VAL A 42 -10.37 15.90 6.81
C VAL A 42 -9.05 16.06 6.06
N PRO A 43 -8.58 15.03 5.33
CA PRO A 43 -7.38 15.16 4.50
C PRO A 43 -7.50 16.34 3.53
N PRO A 44 -6.39 16.94 3.07
CA PRO A 44 -6.37 18.14 2.23
C PRO A 44 -6.83 17.88 0.78
N PHE A 45 -7.97 17.23 0.61
CA PHE A 45 -8.61 16.98 -0.66
C PHE A 45 -9.23 18.27 -1.22
N ARG A 46 -8.93 18.54 -2.49
CA ARG A 46 -9.60 19.58 -3.28
C ARG A 46 -11.07 19.20 -3.52
N ASP A 47 -11.88 20.18 -3.89
CA ASP A 47 -13.30 19.99 -4.25
C ASP A 47 -13.49 19.55 -5.71
N ASP A 48 -12.55 18.77 -6.24
CA ASP A 48 -12.55 18.30 -7.62
C ASP A 48 -13.31 16.99 -7.76
N ALA A 49 -14.04 16.83 -8.88
CA ALA A 49 -14.74 15.58 -9.20
C ALA A 49 -13.75 14.43 -9.50
N THR A 50 -12.58 14.77 -10.05
CA THR A 50 -11.50 13.85 -10.39
C THR A 50 -10.16 14.50 -10.09
N ALA A 51 -9.25 13.74 -9.48
CA ALA A 51 -7.83 14.09 -9.37
C ALA A 51 -6.97 12.83 -9.56
N THR A 52 -5.66 13.04 -9.63
CA THR A 52 -4.66 11.98 -9.68
C THR A 52 -3.76 12.04 -8.46
N LEU A 53 -3.18 10.90 -8.10
CA LEU A 53 -2.17 10.79 -7.07
C LEU A 53 -1.11 9.77 -7.52
N THR A 54 0.15 10.13 -7.38
CA THR A 54 1.32 9.30 -7.64
C THR A 54 1.76 8.56 -6.38
N ARG A 55 2.53 7.46 -6.51
CA ARG A 55 3.18 6.83 -5.34
C ARG A 55 4.07 7.83 -4.60
N ARG A 56 4.83 8.66 -5.33
CA ARG A 56 5.68 9.71 -4.75
C ARG A 56 4.91 10.66 -3.85
N GLU A 57 3.73 11.13 -4.28
CA GLU A 57 2.90 12.01 -3.45
C GLU A 57 2.41 11.29 -2.19
N VAL A 58 2.04 10.01 -2.26
CA VAL A 58 1.66 9.25 -1.06
C VAL A 58 2.85 9.06 -0.12
N PHE A 59 4.05 8.81 -0.64
CA PHE A 59 5.27 8.75 0.16
C PHE A 59 5.56 10.08 0.86
N ALA A 60 5.28 11.23 0.23
CA ALA A 60 5.43 12.53 0.88
C ALA A 60 4.51 12.67 2.11
N PHE A 61 3.24 12.25 2.00
CA PHE A 61 2.35 12.21 3.17
C PHE A 61 2.84 11.23 4.25
N ALA A 62 3.42 10.10 3.87
CA ALA A 62 4.01 9.16 4.82
C ALA A 62 5.25 9.76 5.52
N GLN A 63 6.08 10.50 4.78
CA GLN A 63 7.22 11.22 5.33
C GLN A 63 6.77 12.29 6.34
N ASP A 64 5.69 13.03 6.05
CA ASP A 64 5.12 13.98 7.01
C ASP A 64 4.67 13.31 8.33
N VAL A 65 4.23 12.05 8.29
CA VAL A 65 3.91 11.27 9.50
C VAL A 65 5.17 11.02 10.32
N VAL A 66 6.26 10.62 9.68
CA VAL A 66 7.54 10.36 10.34
C VAL A 66 8.11 11.65 10.92
N ASP A 67 8.18 12.72 10.13
CA ASP A 67 8.76 14.01 10.50
C ASP A 67 7.98 14.70 11.64
N SER A 68 6.67 14.42 11.73
CA SER A 68 5.82 14.91 12.82
C SER A 68 5.77 13.98 14.05
N GLU A 69 6.64 12.97 14.11
CA GLU A 69 6.68 11.97 15.19
C GLU A 69 5.32 11.29 15.40
N PHE A 70 4.67 10.92 14.29
CA PHE A 70 3.36 10.28 14.27
C PHE A 70 2.25 11.13 14.91
N ALA A 71 2.31 12.44 14.67
CA ALA A 71 1.22 13.34 14.99
C ALA A 71 -0.08 12.86 14.33
N ARG A 72 -1.17 12.93 15.11
CA ARG A 72 -2.47 12.36 14.74
C ARG A 72 -2.98 12.90 13.40
N ASP A 73 -2.75 14.19 13.15
CA ASP A 73 -3.27 14.90 12.01
C ASP A 73 -2.57 14.48 10.71
N GLN A 74 -1.25 14.31 10.75
CA GLN A 74 -0.45 13.78 9.64
C GLN A 74 -0.83 12.33 9.34
N ILE A 75 -1.08 11.50 10.36
CA ILE A 75 -1.58 10.13 10.13
C ILE A 75 -2.91 10.18 9.38
N ILE A 76 -3.81 11.10 9.72
CA ILE A 76 -5.12 11.23 9.06
C ILE A 76 -4.96 11.63 7.58
N ASP A 77 -4.08 12.59 7.29
CA ASP A 77 -3.82 13.03 5.92
C ASP A 77 -3.20 11.88 5.09
N PHE A 78 -2.25 11.16 5.66
CA PHE A 78 -1.65 9.96 5.08
C PHE A 78 -2.67 8.85 4.83
N LEU A 79 -3.57 8.57 5.78
CA LEU A 79 -4.66 7.62 5.59
C LEU A 79 -5.52 8.00 4.39
N GLY A 80 -5.84 9.30 4.25
CA GLY A 80 -6.55 9.83 3.08
C GLY A 80 -5.82 9.53 1.78
N ALA A 81 -4.56 9.92 1.68
CA ALA A 81 -3.73 9.74 0.48
C ALA A 81 -3.58 8.26 0.11
N SER A 82 -3.21 7.40 1.07
CA SER A 82 -3.00 5.97 0.84
C SER A 82 -4.30 5.24 0.46
N PHE A 83 -5.42 5.55 1.11
CA PHE A 83 -6.71 4.96 0.77
C PHE A 83 -7.23 5.42 -0.59
N ALA A 84 -7.04 6.70 -0.93
CA ALA A 84 -7.36 7.22 -2.26
C ALA A 84 -6.53 6.54 -3.35
N PHE A 85 -5.22 6.39 -3.13
CA PHE A 85 -4.33 5.71 -4.07
C PHE A 85 -4.73 4.25 -4.29
N GLN A 86 -4.96 3.50 -3.21
CA GLN A 86 -5.26 2.07 -3.30
C GLN A 86 -6.69 1.76 -3.76
N GLY A 87 -7.64 2.65 -3.46
CA GLY A 87 -9.05 2.53 -3.83
C GLY A 87 -9.37 3.09 -5.22
N GLY A 88 -8.62 4.09 -5.69
CA GLY A 88 -8.83 4.77 -6.97
C GLY A 88 -10.27 5.25 -7.17
N LYS A 89 -10.85 4.95 -8.33
CA LYS A 89 -12.25 5.27 -8.68
C LYS A 89 -13.28 4.26 -8.12
N ASN A 90 -12.86 3.22 -7.40
CA ASN A 90 -13.78 2.17 -6.94
C ASN A 90 -14.65 2.68 -5.76
N ALA A 91 -15.92 2.95 -6.06
CA ALA A 91 -16.88 3.46 -5.07
C ALA A 91 -17.14 2.49 -3.91
N GLN A 92 -17.11 1.17 -4.15
CA GLN A 92 -17.28 0.17 -3.09
C GLN A 92 -16.08 0.15 -2.15
N ALA A 93 -14.86 0.23 -2.70
CA ALA A 93 -13.64 0.33 -1.90
C ALA A 93 -13.65 1.60 -1.03
N GLN A 94 -13.99 2.74 -1.62
CA GLN A 94 -14.13 4.00 -0.91
C GLN A 94 -15.16 3.90 0.23
N LEU A 95 -16.36 3.39 -0.06
CA LEU A 95 -17.42 3.26 0.94
C LEU A 95 -17.01 2.34 2.09
N LYS A 96 -16.37 1.19 1.78
CA LYS A 96 -15.88 0.24 2.78
C LYS A 96 -14.87 0.89 3.73
N LEU A 97 -13.95 1.68 3.19
CA LEU A 97 -12.93 2.38 3.99
C LEU A 97 -13.53 3.51 4.84
N GLN A 98 -14.47 4.27 4.29
CA GLN A 98 -15.20 5.28 5.07
C GLN A 98 -16.02 4.64 6.19
N GLN A 99 -16.69 3.50 5.94
CA GLN A 99 -17.42 2.76 6.97
C GLN A 99 -16.49 2.22 8.06
N PHE A 100 -15.32 1.70 7.68
CA PHE A 100 -14.29 1.28 8.64
C PHE A 100 -13.88 2.44 9.57
N LEU A 101 -13.57 3.61 9.01
CA LEU A 101 -13.12 4.78 9.77
C LEU A 101 -14.24 5.44 10.61
N ARG A 102 -15.53 5.27 10.23
CA ARG A 102 -16.68 5.72 11.05
C ARG A 102 -16.78 4.95 12.36
N ASN A 103 -16.30 3.71 12.41
CA ASN A 103 -16.21 2.99 13.67
C ASN A 103 -15.06 3.57 14.50
N LYS A 104 -15.39 4.36 15.54
CA LYS A 104 -14.43 5.03 16.41
C LYS A 104 -13.41 4.08 17.03
N GLY A 105 -13.83 2.88 17.42
CA GLY A 105 -12.94 1.86 18.00
C GLY A 105 -11.90 1.38 16.99
N LYS A 106 -12.35 0.98 15.80
CA LYS A 106 -11.46 0.54 14.70
C LYS A 106 -10.53 1.65 14.22
N ALA A 107 -11.04 2.87 14.07
CA ALA A 107 -10.23 4.03 13.69
C ALA A 107 -9.13 4.31 14.71
N ASN A 108 -9.46 4.32 16.02
CA ASN A 108 -8.45 4.51 17.06
C ASN A 108 -7.44 3.36 17.11
N ALA A 109 -7.89 2.11 16.97
CA ALA A 109 -7.00 0.95 16.89
C ALA A 109 -6.02 1.07 15.71
N LEU A 110 -6.49 1.51 14.53
CA LEU A 110 -5.63 1.77 13.38
C LEU A 110 -4.60 2.86 13.65
N LEU A 111 -5.00 4.00 14.23
CA LEU A 111 -4.05 5.07 14.58
C LEU A 111 -2.95 4.58 15.53
N GLN A 112 -3.29 3.75 16.52
CA GLN A 112 -2.29 3.17 17.43
C GLN A 112 -1.42 2.11 16.75
N ALA A 113 -2.00 1.28 15.88
CA ALA A 113 -1.24 0.30 15.11
C ALA A 113 -0.19 0.99 14.22
N LEU A 114 -0.53 2.10 13.56
CA LEU A 114 0.43 2.84 12.72
C LEU A 114 1.57 3.48 13.53
N ARG A 115 1.31 3.94 14.76
CA ARG A 115 2.38 4.38 15.67
C ARG A 115 3.33 3.23 16.04
N LYS A 116 2.76 2.05 16.30
CA LYS A 116 3.56 0.85 16.60
C LYS A 116 4.38 0.40 15.40
N VAL A 117 3.82 0.44 14.19
CA VAL A 117 4.57 0.20 12.94
C VAL A 117 5.73 1.21 12.83
N GLY A 118 5.46 2.46 13.17
CA GLY A 118 6.42 3.55 13.18
C GLY A 118 7.59 3.45 14.14
N SER A 119 7.54 2.57 15.16
CA SER A 119 8.64 2.44 16.13
C SER A 119 9.89 1.79 15.53
N GLY A 120 9.78 1.14 14.36
CA GLY A 120 10.87 0.43 13.70
C GLY A 120 11.20 -0.93 14.33
N GLU A 121 10.47 -1.37 15.36
CA GLU A 121 10.73 -2.63 16.07
C GLU A 121 10.12 -3.86 15.39
N LEU A 122 9.23 -3.66 14.42
CA LEU A 122 8.45 -4.72 13.80
C LEU A 122 9.00 -5.08 12.42
N THR A 123 9.10 -6.38 12.15
CA THR A 123 9.36 -6.90 10.79
C THR A 123 8.18 -6.58 9.86
N PRO A 124 8.36 -6.57 8.52
CA PRO A 124 7.26 -6.33 7.58
C PRO A 124 6.02 -7.21 7.82
N VAL A 125 6.21 -8.47 8.20
CA VAL A 125 5.13 -9.42 8.50
C VAL A 125 4.40 -9.02 9.79
N GLN A 126 5.14 -8.63 10.83
CA GLN A 126 4.55 -8.17 12.10
C GLN A 126 3.84 -6.82 11.94
N GLN A 127 4.35 -5.93 11.09
CA GLN A 127 3.69 -4.68 10.74
C GLN A 127 2.34 -4.95 10.06
N TYR A 128 2.32 -5.86 9.09
CA TYR A 128 1.12 -6.30 8.40
C TYR A 128 0.09 -6.89 9.37
N GLU A 129 0.51 -7.83 10.21
CA GLU A 129 -0.34 -8.47 11.22
C GLU A 129 -0.96 -7.44 12.15
N ALA A 130 -0.17 -6.50 12.66
CA ALA A 130 -0.64 -5.44 13.56
C ALA A 130 -1.73 -4.56 12.94
N VAL A 131 -1.60 -4.24 11.64
CA VAL A 131 -2.59 -3.40 10.93
C VAL A 131 -3.83 -4.20 10.55
N VAL A 132 -3.70 -5.44 10.09
CA VAL A 132 -4.85 -6.30 9.74
C VAL A 132 -5.69 -6.66 10.97
N ALA A 133 -5.06 -6.84 12.13
CA ALA A 133 -5.76 -7.11 13.40
C ALA A 133 -6.77 -6.00 13.79
N THR A 134 -6.65 -4.80 13.23
CA THR A 134 -7.63 -3.71 13.40
C THR A 134 -8.96 -3.96 12.67
N GLY A 135 -8.99 -4.98 11.80
CA GLY A 135 -10.08 -5.30 10.89
C GLY A 135 -10.05 -4.50 9.58
N LEU A 136 -8.93 -3.83 9.28
CA LEU A 136 -8.70 -3.18 7.99
C LEU A 136 -8.49 -4.26 6.92
N PRO A 137 -9.09 -4.17 5.72
CA PRO A 137 -8.89 -5.19 4.71
C PRO A 137 -7.42 -5.28 4.28
N ALA A 138 -6.95 -6.52 4.12
CA ALA A 138 -5.56 -6.89 3.84
C ALA A 138 -4.84 -6.01 2.81
N LYS A 139 -5.47 -5.76 1.64
CA LYS A 139 -4.93 -4.89 0.60
C LYS A 139 -4.53 -3.52 1.16
N PHE A 140 -5.45 -2.87 1.85
CA PHE A 140 -5.25 -1.52 2.39
C PHE A 140 -4.23 -1.50 3.53
N ALA A 141 -4.23 -2.54 4.37
CA ALA A 141 -3.22 -2.71 5.40
C ALA A 141 -1.80 -2.80 4.82
N SER A 142 -1.61 -3.64 3.79
CA SER A 142 -0.32 -3.78 3.11
C SER A 142 0.16 -2.47 2.48
N GLY A 143 -0.75 -1.65 1.93
CA GLY A 143 -0.37 -0.35 1.40
C GLY A 143 -0.01 0.68 2.46
N LEU A 144 -0.66 0.67 3.63
CA LEU A 144 -0.27 1.57 4.72
C LEU A 144 1.16 1.31 5.19
N ILE A 145 1.51 0.04 5.41
CA ILE A 145 2.87 -0.32 5.86
C ILE A 145 3.91 -0.12 4.76
N TYR A 146 3.56 -0.37 3.49
CA TYR A 146 4.44 -0.09 2.34
C TYR A 146 4.81 1.38 2.26
N PHE A 147 3.82 2.27 2.30
CA PHE A 147 4.09 3.71 2.18
C PHE A 147 4.80 4.27 3.42
N LEU A 148 4.48 3.79 4.63
CA LEU A 148 5.20 4.19 5.85
C LEU A 148 6.66 3.72 5.87
N ALA A 149 6.99 2.61 5.20
CA ALA A 149 8.37 2.15 5.09
C ALA A 149 9.22 3.03 4.13
N GLY A 150 8.58 3.94 3.39
CA GLY A 150 9.25 4.84 2.45
C GLY A 150 9.67 4.16 1.13
N PRO A 151 10.25 4.94 0.20
CA PRO A 151 10.81 4.41 -1.04
C PRO A 151 11.85 3.31 -0.77
N GLN A 152 11.97 2.35 -1.71
CA GLN A 152 12.84 1.19 -1.55
C GLN A 152 14.09 1.27 -2.44
N GLU A 153 15.21 0.82 -1.90
CA GLU A 153 16.45 0.56 -2.62
C GLU A 153 16.70 -0.95 -2.77
N ALA A 154 17.66 -1.36 -3.60
CA ALA A 154 17.90 -2.78 -3.91
C ALA A 154 18.19 -3.63 -2.65
N ALA A 155 18.87 -3.08 -1.64
CA ALA A 155 19.19 -3.81 -0.42
C ALA A 155 18.01 -3.92 0.57
N ASP A 156 16.92 -3.18 0.35
CA ASP A 156 15.82 -3.11 1.31
C ASP A 156 14.95 -4.37 1.30
N GLU A 157 14.51 -4.77 2.50
CA GLU A 157 13.49 -5.80 2.71
C GLU A 157 12.23 -5.18 3.34
N LYS A 158 11.75 -4.12 2.69
CA LYS A 158 10.57 -3.36 3.13
C LYS A 158 9.27 -4.08 2.73
N PRO A 159 8.13 -3.79 3.40
CA PRO A 159 6.83 -4.35 3.03
C PRO A 159 6.47 -4.08 1.57
N LEU A 160 5.57 -4.89 0.99
CA LEU A 160 5.02 -4.70 -0.36
C LEU A 160 3.48 -4.68 -0.35
N ILE A 161 2.87 -4.06 -1.36
CA ILE A 161 1.41 -4.03 -1.53
C ILE A 161 0.91 -5.35 -2.12
N ILE A 162 -0.04 -6.00 -1.46
CA ILE A 162 -0.67 -7.22 -2.00
C ILE A 162 -1.68 -6.94 -3.11
N CYS A 163 -1.74 -7.83 -4.09
CA CYS A 163 -2.80 -7.89 -5.09
C CYS A 163 -2.92 -9.33 -5.59
N SER A 164 -4.13 -9.83 -5.81
CA SER A 164 -4.41 -11.19 -6.30
C SER A 164 -3.68 -11.51 -7.62
N ASN A 165 -3.57 -10.54 -8.55
CA ASN A 165 -2.84 -10.75 -9.80
C ASN A 165 -1.32 -10.89 -9.57
N ARG A 166 -0.78 -10.18 -8.58
CA ARG A 166 0.65 -10.25 -8.22
C ARG A 166 0.96 -11.54 -7.47
N ALA A 167 0.04 -11.98 -6.62
CA ALA A 167 0.13 -13.25 -5.93
C ALA A 167 0.19 -14.41 -6.92
N LYS A 168 -0.70 -14.42 -7.93
CA LYS A 168 -0.63 -15.38 -9.04
C LYS A 168 0.70 -15.32 -9.79
N GLY A 169 1.19 -14.11 -10.08
CA GLY A 169 2.52 -13.86 -10.65
C GLY A 169 3.67 -14.42 -9.81
N ALA A 170 3.52 -14.42 -8.49
CA ALA A 170 4.44 -15.01 -7.53
C ALA A 170 4.18 -16.51 -7.25
N GLY A 171 3.27 -17.14 -7.99
CA GLY A 171 2.94 -18.57 -7.84
C GLY A 171 2.01 -18.91 -6.67
N LEU A 172 1.32 -17.92 -6.11
CA LEU A 172 0.38 -18.09 -5.00
C LEU A 172 -1.07 -18.03 -5.48
N ASP A 173 -1.91 -18.93 -4.97
CA ASP A 173 -3.35 -18.98 -5.28
C ASP A 173 -4.23 -18.29 -4.23
N VAL A 174 -3.67 -17.29 -3.54
CA VAL A 174 -4.37 -16.51 -2.50
C VAL A 174 -5.06 -15.31 -3.13
N THR A 175 -6.38 -15.25 -3.02
CA THR A 175 -7.20 -14.22 -3.70
C THR A 175 -7.88 -13.24 -2.74
N SER A 176 -8.08 -13.61 -1.47
CA SER A 176 -8.64 -12.75 -0.40
C SER A 176 -8.12 -13.18 0.97
N ASP A 177 -8.42 -12.38 2.01
CA ASP A 177 -8.28 -12.75 3.44
C ASP A 177 -6.89 -13.23 3.88
N TRP A 178 -5.86 -12.60 3.31
CA TRP A 178 -4.45 -12.87 3.56
C TRP A 178 -4.06 -12.85 5.04
N SER A 179 -3.60 -14.00 5.53
CA SER A 179 -2.91 -14.14 6.81
C SER A 179 -1.51 -13.53 6.78
N ALA A 180 -0.91 -13.35 7.97
CA ALA A 180 0.47 -12.89 8.09
C ALA A 180 1.47 -13.90 7.48
N GLU A 181 1.18 -15.19 7.59
CA GLU A 181 1.99 -16.26 7.00
C GLU A 181 1.96 -16.23 5.47
N GLU A 182 0.78 -16.09 4.86
CA GLU A 182 0.65 -15.93 3.41
C GLU A 182 1.33 -14.65 2.92
N TYR A 183 1.23 -13.56 3.69
CA TYR A 183 1.93 -12.32 3.38
C TYR A 183 3.46 -12.51 3.41
N GLY A 184 3.99 -13.20 4.42
CA GLY A 184 5.41 -13.54 4.50
C GLY A 184 5.87 -14.41 3.32
N THR A 185 5.05 -15.40 2.94
CA THR A 185 5.30 -16.26 1.78
C THR A 185 5.37 -15.45 0.48
N TYR A 186 4.49 -14.46 0.33
CA TYR A 186 4.52 -13.55 -0.81
C TYR A 186 5.79 -12.68 -0.85
N LEU A 187 6.20 -12.09 0.28
CA LEU A 187 7.44 -11.31 0.32
C LEU A 187 8.66 -12.18 -0.04
N ALA A 188 8.72 -13.41 0.49
CA ALA A 188 9.79 -14.35 0.20
C ALA A 188 9.82 -14.75 -1.29
N ALA A 189 8.66 -14.98 -1.91
CA ALA A 189 8.57 -15.32 -3.33
C ALA A 189 9.05 -14.18 -4.23
N ILE A 190 8.65 -12.93 -3.95
CA ILE A 190 9.11 -11.75 -4.69
C ILE A 190 10.62 -11.57 -4.52
N LYS A 191 11.14 -11.71 -3.29
CA LYS A 191 12.57 -11.64 -3.01
C LYS A 191 13.36 -12.70 -3.76
N ALA A 192 12.94 -13.96 -3.72
CA ALA A 192 13.61 -15.04 -4.43
C ALA A 192 13.66 -14.79 -5.95
N GLY A 193 12.55 -14.35 -6.54
CA GLY A 193 12.51 -13.99 -7.96
C GLY A 193 13.38 -12.78 -8.30
N ARG A 194 13.43 -11.77 -7.44
CA ARG A 194 14.34 -10.62 -7.58
C ARG A 194 15.80 -11.08 -7.52
N ASP A 195 16.17 -11.82 -6.48
CA ASP A 195 17.54 -12.26 -6.22
C ASP A 195 18.07 -13.15 -7.37
N GLU A 196 17.21 -13.95 -7.99
CA GLU A 196 17.56 -14.83 -9.11
C GLU A 196 17.71 -14.06 -10.44
N HIS A 197 16.81 -13.11 -10.75
CA HIS A 197 16.71 -12.53 -12.10
C HIS A 197 17.14 -11.07 -12.22
N ALA A 198 17.11 -10.32 -11.13
CA ALA A 198 17.43 -8.88 -11.12
C ALA A 198 17.83 -8.40 -9.71
N PRO A 199 18.98 -8.84 -9.18
CA PRO A 199 19.42 -8.56 -7.81
C PRO A 199 19.53 -7.05 -7.50
N ASP A 200 19.79 -6.22 -8.51
CA ASP A 200 19.97 -4.77 -8.37
C ASP A 200 18.66 -3.98 -8.38
N LEU A 201 17.51 -4.63 -8.56
CA LEU A 201 16.21 -3.96 -8.49
C LEU A 201 15.67 -3.93 -7.05
N PRO A 202 15.01 -2.84 -6.63
CA PRO A 202 14.22 -2.84 -5.41
C PRO A 202 13.03 -3.80 -5.52
N LEU A 203 12.60 -4.36 -4.39
CA LEU A 203 11.51 -5.34 -4.37
C LEU A 203 10.19 -4.78 -4.93
N ASP A 204 9.93 -3.49 -4.72
CA ASP A 204 8.72 -2.84 -5.22
C ASP A 204 8.74 -2.58 -6.73
N ALA A 205 9.90 -2.54 -7.38
CA ALA A 205 10.02 -2.56 -8.83
C ALA A 205 9.61 -3.91 -9.42
N VAL A 206 9.93 -5.02 -8.72
CA VAL A 206 9.49 -6.37 -9.12
C VAL A 206 7.97 -6.52 -8.95
N GLU A 207 7.44 -6.05 -7.82
CA GLU A 207 5.99 -5.95 -7.58
C GLU A 207 5.29 -5.17 -8.69
N PHE A 208 5.83 -3.99 -9.03
CA PHE A 208 5.32 -3.13 -10.09
C PHE A 208 5.34 -3.83 -11.45
N ALA A 209 6.43 -4.51 -11.80
CA ALA A 209 6.52 -5.26 -13.05
C ALA A 209 5.45 -6.34 -13.16
N LEU A 210 5.23 -7.14 -12.10
CA LEU A 210 4.17 -8.15 -12.08
C LEU A 210 2.79 -7.53 -12.30
N ARG A 211 2.54 -6.36 -11.70
CA ARG A 211 1.28 -5.64 -11.86
C ARG A 211 1.06 -5.17 -13.30
N GLU A 212 2.07 -4.52 -13.89
CA GLU A 212 1.96 -3.98 -15.24
C GLU A 212 1.87 -5.09 -16.28
N HIS A 213 2.63 -6.18 -16.10
CA HIS A 213 2.53 -7.36 -16.94
C HIS A 213 1.10 -7.96 -16.91
N ALA A 214 0.50 -8.07 -15.72
CA ALA A 214 -0.88 -8.56 -15.57
C ALA A 214 -1.96 -7.58 -16.09
N ARG A 215 -1.62 -6.33 -16.43
CA ARG A 215 -2.53 -5.38 -17.10
C ARG A 215 -2.48 -5.48 -18.62
N GLN A 216 -1.39 -6.01 -19.17
CA GLN A 216 -1.15 -6.11 -20.60
C GLN A 216 -1.71 -7.41 -21.21
N GLY A 217 -1.89 -8.47 -20.40
CA GLY A 217 -2.55 -9.72 -20.76
C GLY A 217 -4.04 -9.72 -20.40
#